data_AF-A0A0K0GGU6-F1
#
_entry.id   AF-A0A0K0GGU6-F1
#
_cell.length_a   1.000
_cell.length_b   1.000
_cell.length_c   1.000
_cell.angle_alpha   90.00
_cell.angle_beta   90.00
_cell.angle_gamma   90.00
#
_symmetry.space_group_name_H-M   'P 1'
#
loop_
_entity.id
_entity.type
_entity.pdbx_description
1 polymer ?
#
loop_
_entity_poly.entity_id
_entity_poly.type
_entity_poly.pdbx_seq_one_letter_code
_entity_poly.pdbx_strand_id
1 'polypeptide(L)'
;MTDLSRGSGATYNMRNSTYGNGTLVTDADNAWGNGANSDTVTAAVDAHYGVALTWNYYRPTHARSGIANDGAGARSRVHYGSRYNNAFWQDSCFCMIFGDGDSSSFMPLMSVDVAGHEMTHGVTNRTARLVYSGKSGGLNEATSDIMGAMVECSAANSAEPGNYLIGEKIIHNNSTGTLALRYMFKPSLDGDSPDCYSSNLGSLNVHYISGVANHFYYLLA
;
A
#
# COMPACT_ATOMS: atom_id res chain seq x y z
N MET A 1 -8.18 -13.60 -12.22
CA MET A 1 -8.38 -12.76 -11.03
C MET A 1 -8.66 -11.33 -11.48
N THR A 2 -9.93 -11.08 -11.82
CA THR A 2 -10.43 -9.79 -12.30
C THR A 2 -11.69 -9.46 -11.50
N ASP A 3 -11.75 -8.25 -10.94
CA ASP A 3 -12.91 -7.78 -10.18
C ASP A 3 -13.82 -6.93 -11.06
N LEU A 4 -14.86 -7.57 -11.61
CA LEU A 4 -15.84 -6.91 -12.46
C LEU A 4 -16.75 -5.93 -11.68
N SER A 5 -16.81 -6.03 -10.35
CA SER A 5 -17.64 -5.16 -9.51
C SER A 5 -16.98 -3.83 -9.16
N ARG A 6 -15.65 -3.73 -9.34
CA ARG A 6 -14.82 -2.55 -8.97
C ARG A 6 -13.96 -2.08 -10.14
N GLY A 7 -14.64 -1.74 -11.23
CA GLY A 7 -13.99 -1.13 -12.40
C GLY A 7 -13.13 -2.07 -13.23
N SER A 8 -13.29 -3.39 -13.09
CA SER A 8 -12.52 -4.41 -13.84
C SER A 8 -11.00 -4.37 -13.59
N GLY A 9 -10.60 -3.99 -12.38
CA GLY A 9 -9.20 -4.14 -11.92
C GLY A 9 -8.79 -5.62 -11.90
N ALA A 10 -7.52 -5.90 -12.15
CA ALA A 10 -7.02 -7.27 -12.29
C ALA A 10 -5.61 -7.45 -11.77
N THR A 11 -5.31 -8.64 -11.25
CA THR A 11 -4.00 -8.99 -10.69
C THR A 11 -3.19 -9.83 -11.68
N TYR A 12 -1.93 -9.46 -11.87
CA TYR A 12 -0.99 -10.05 -12.81
C TYR A 12 0.25 -10.55 -12.07
N ASN A 13 0.70 -11.75 -12.42
CA ASN A 13 1.97 -12.32 -11.96
C ASN A 13 3.10 -11.86 -12.89
N MET A 14 4.09 -11.17 -12.33
CA MET A 14 5.27 -10.68 -13.06
C MET A 14 6.37 -11.74 -13.21
N ARG A 15 6.25 -12.90 -12.55
CA ARG A 15 7.17 -14.04 -12.62
C ARG A 15 8.62 -13.65 -12.34
N ASN A 16 8.80 -12.81 -11.33
CA ASN A 16 10.08 -12.24 -10.90
C ASN A 16 10.75 -11.31 -11.94
N SER A 17 10.00 -10.88 -12.96
CA SER A 17 10.44 -9.85 -13.92
C SER A 17 10.17 -8.46 -13.37
N THR A 18 10.99 -7.49 -13.80
CA THR A 18 10.76 -6.05 -13.57
C THR A 18 10.24 -5.32 -14.80
N TYR A 19 10.02 -6.04 -15.91
CA TYR A 19 9.55 -5.48 -17.18
C TYR A 19 8.40 -6.30 -17.78
N GLY A 20 7.69 -5.68 -18.72
CA GLY A 20 6.54 -6.28 -19.39
C GLY A 20 5.22 -6.08 -18.64
N ASN A 21 4.20 -6.81 -19.07
CA ASN A 21 2.83 -6.68 -18.55
C ASN A 21 2.45 -7.75 -17.50
N GLY A 22 3.31 -8.76 -17.30
CA GLY A 22 2.97 -9.95 -16.52
C GLY A 22 1.90 -10.80 -17.21
N THR A 23 1.46 -11.85 -16.51
CA THR A 23 0.35 -12.71 -16.93
C THR A 23 -0.78 -12.64 -15.94
N LEU A 24 -2.03 -12.50 -16.41
CA LEU A 24 -3.21 -12.50 -15.56
C LEU A 24 -3.19 -13.75 -14.68
N VAL A 25 -3.39 -13.60 -13.38
CA VAL A 25 -3.50 -14.76 -12.48
C VAL A 25 -4.84 -15.44 -12.77
N THR A 26 -4.80 -16.72 -13.11
CA THR A 26 -5.97 -17.53 -13.43
C THR A 26 -6.00 -18.75 -12.53
N ASP A 27 -7.20 -19.25 -12.27
CA ASP A 27 -7.42 -20.45 -11.48
C ASP A 27 -8.57 -21.26 -12.11
N ALA A 28 -8.53 -22.58 -11.96
CA ALA A 28 -9.44 -23.48 -12.67
C ALA A 28 -10.73 -23.77 -11.89
N ASP A 29 -10.70 -23.70 -10.56
CA ASP A 29 -11.80 -24.15 -9.67
C ASP A 29 -12.27 -23.06 -8.69
N ASN A 30 -11.65 -21.88 -8.74
CA ASN A 30 -11.89 -20.73 -7.89
C ASN A 30 -11.47 -20.94 -6.42
N ALA A 31 -10.53 -21.86 -6.16
CA ALA A 31 -9.88 -22.04 -4.86
C ALA A 31 -8.47 -21.42 -4.88
N TRP A 32 -8.36 -20.17 -4.44
CA TRP A 32 -7.14 -19.38 -4.62
C TRP A 32 -6.21 -19.46 -3.41
N GLY A 33 -5.02 -20.01 -3.65
CA GLY A 33 -3.93 -20.02 -2.68
C GLY A 33 -4.19 -20.88 -1.45
N ASN A 34 -3.20 -20.95 -0.56
CA ASN A 34 -3.28 -21.71 0.69
C ASN A 34 -2.97 -20.87 1.96
N GLY A 35 -2.80 -19.56 1.80
CA GLY A 35 -2.48 -18.63 2.90
C GLY A 35 -1.01 -18.66 3.34
N ALA A 36 -0.15 -19.47 2.72
CA ALA A 36 1.28 -19.48 2.99
C ALA A 36 2.03 -18.55 2.02
N ASN A 37 3.07 -17.88 2.53
CA ASN A 37 3.95 -17.02 1.73
C ASN A 37 4.74 -17.76 0.65
N SER A 38 4.88 -19.09 0.77
CA SER A 38 5.51 -19.94 -0.25
C SER A 38 4.59 -20.21 -1.45
N ASP A 39 3.29 -19.93 -1.33
CA ASP A 39 2.34 -20.06 -2.41
C ASP A 39 2.20 -18.74 -3.15
N THR A 40 2.63 -18.73 -4.41
CA THR A 40 2.57 -17.56 -5.29
C THR A 40 1.14 -17.04 -5.48
N VAL A 41 0.12 -17.88 -5.36
CA VAL A 41 -1.27 -17.42 -5.51
C VAL A 41 -1.73 -16.63 -4.29
N THR A 42 -1.23 -16.93 -3.09
CA THR A 42 -1.56 -16.19 -1.85
C THR A 42 -1.24 -14.71 -1.99
N ALA A 43 -0.04 -14.36 -2.45
CA ALA A 43 0.35 -12.95 -2.65
C ALA A 43 -0.55 -12.22 -3.67
N ALA A 44 -1.03 -12.93 -4.70
CA ALA A 44 -1.98 -12.38 -5.65
C ALA A 44 -3.35 -12.12 -5.02
N VAL A 45 -3.82 -13.02 -4.15
CA VAL A 45 -5.08 -12.86 -3.39
C VAL A 45 -4.99 -11.65 -2.47
N ASP A 46 -3.90 -11.52 -1.70
CA ASP A 46 -3.72 -10.41 -0.76
C ASP A 46 -3.71 -9.05 -1.47
N ALA A 47 -2.95 -8.94 -2.57
CA ALA A 47 -2.96 -7.73 -3.39
C ALA A 47 -4.34 -7.42 -3.99
N HIS A 48 -5.08 -8.43 -4.44
CA HIS A 48 -6.41 -8.24 -5.02
C HIS A 48 -7.44 -7.82 -3.96
N TYR A 49 -7.37 -8.45 -2.79
CA TYR A 49 -8.24 -8.18 -1.67
C TYR A 49 -7.99 -6.79 -1.08
N GLY A 50 -6.73 -6.42 -0.85
CA GLY A 50 -6.35 -5.08 -0.37
C GLY A 50 -6.87 -3.97 -1.28
N VAL A 51 -6.68 -4.09 -2.60
CA VAL A 51 -7.20 -3.12 -3.58
C VAL A 51 -8.73 -3.06 -3.58
N ALA A 52 -9.42 -4.20 -3.43
CA ALA A 52 -10.87 -4.23 -3.33
C ALA A 52 -11.37 -3.51 -2.06
N LEU A 53 -10.69 -3.69 -0.92
CA LEU A 53 -10.98 -2.97 0.31
C LEU A 53 -10.73 -1.48 0.16
N THR A 54 -9.63 -1.08 -0.48
CA THR A 54 -9.35 0.34 -0.74
C THR A 54 -10.44 0.98 -1.58
N TRP A 55 -10.88 0.33 -2.66
CA TRP A 55 -12.00 0.81 -3.46
C TRP A 55 -13.30 0.93 -2.63
N ASN A 56 -13.59 -0.06 -1.78
CA ASN A 56 -14.75 -0.06 -0.90
C ASN A 56 -14.69 1.03 0.17
N TYR A 57 -13.50 1.50 0.55
CA TYR A 57 -13.34 2.66 1.41
C TYR A 57 -13.58 3.97 0.63
N TYR A 58 -12.91 4.15 -0.50
CA TYR A 58 -12.98 5.39 -1.28
C TYR A 58 -14.37 5.72 -1.84
N ARG A 59 -15.10 4.70 -2.31
CA ARG A 59 -16.38 4.92 -2.98
C ARG A 59 -17.48 5.48 -2.07
N PRO A 60 -17.81 4.88 -0.91
CA PRO A 60 -18.82 5.41 -0.01
C PRO A 60 -18.30 6.58 0.85
N THR A 61 -17.05 6.53 1.33
CA THR A 61 -16.52 7.55 2.26
C THR A 61 -16.21 8.86 1.56
N HIS A 62 -15.67 8.79 0.33
CA HIS A 62 -15.15 9.95 -0.40
C HIS A 62 -15.90 10.20 -1.72
N ALA A 63 -16.99 9.48 -1.97
CA ALA A 63 -17.74 9.53 -3.23
C ALA A 63 -16.86 9.34 -4.48
N ARG A 64 -15.76 8.57 -4.35
CA ARG A 64 -14.75 8.42 -5.40
C ARG A 64 -14.80 7.03 -6.04
N SER A 65 -15.06 6.98 -7.34
CA SER A 65 -15.13 5.73 -8.11
C SER A 65 -13.80 5.44 -8.81
N GLY A 66 -12.88 4.79 -8.08
CA GLY A 66 -11.56 4.40 -8.58
C GLY A 66 -10.51 5.50 -8.54
N ILE A 67 -9.29 5.18 -8.97
CA ILE A 67 -8.12 6.06 -8.85
C ILE A 67 -8.32 7.38 -9.60
N ALA A 68 -8.90 7.36 -10.80
CA ALA A 68 -9.14 8.55 -11.61
C ALA A 68 -10.56 9.13 -11.45
N ASN A 69 -11.38 8.55 -10.56
CA ASN A 69 -12.80 8.88 -10.40
C ASN A 69 -13.66 8.69 -11.66
N ASP A 70 -13.26 7.77 -12.54
CA ASP A 70 -13.91 7.46 -13.82
C ASP A 70 -14.55 6.06 -13.83
N GLY A 71 -14.50 5.35 -12.70
CA GLY A 71 -14.99 3.98 -12.60
C GLY A 71 -14.04 2.91 -13.16
N ALA A 72 -12.84 3.26 -13.59
CA ALA A 72 -11.84 2.28 -14.02
C ALA A 72 -11.01 1.76 -12.84
N GLY A 73 -10.81 0.44 -12.81
CA GLY A 73 -9.88 -0.24 -11.92
C GLY A 73 -8.43 -0.15 -12.42
N ALA A 74 -7.48 -0.39 -11.51
CA ALA A 74 -6.06 -0.44 -11.84
C ALA A 74 -5.55 -1.88 -11.93
N ARG A 75 -4.36 -2.05 -12.51
CA ARG A 75 -3.66 -3.35 -12.48
C ARG A 75 -2.91 -3.49 -11.17
N SER A 76 -2.98 -4.67 -10.56
CA SER A 76 -2.06 -5.08 -9.49
C SER A 76 -1.02 -6.02 -10.07
N ARG A 77 0.27 -5.79 -9.81
CA ARG A 77 1.38 -6.62 -10.29
C ARG A 77 2.11 -7.21 -9.10
N VAL A 78 2.08 -8.51 -8.96
CA VAL A 78 2.75 -9.26 -7.87
C VAL A 78 3.94 -10.04 -8.41
N HIS A 79 4.82 -10.52 -7.54
CA HIS A 79 6.08 -11.17 -7.90
C HIS A 79 6.96 -10.29 -8.78
N TYR A 80 7.01 -8.99 -8.46
CA TYR A 80 7.83 -8.03 -9.18
C TYR A 80 9.28 -8.12 -8.73
N GLY A 81 10.17 -8.42 -9.67
CA GLY A 81 11.58 -8.65 -9.38
C GLY A 81 11.82 -9.88 -8.49
N SER A 82 13.07 -10.07 -8.06
CA SER A 82 13.46 -11.17 -7.18
C SER A 82 13.96 -10.59 -5.86
N ARG A 83 13.41 -11.06 -4.73
CA ARG A 83 13.74 -10.57 -3.39
C ARG A 83 13.61 -9.05 -3.27
N TYR A 84 12.56 -8.50 -3.86
CA TYR A 84 12.40 -7.07 -4.04
C TYR A 84 11.67 -6.47 -2.82
N ASN A 85 12.40 -5.69 -2.02
CA ASN A 85 11.90 -5.05 -0.80
C ASN A 85 11.20 -3.71 -1.09
N ASN A 86 10.22 -3.70 -2.00
CA ASN A 86 9.40 -2.51 -2.19
C ASN A 86 8.03 -2.82 -2.82
N ALA A 87 7.06 -1.95 -2.53
CA ALA A 87 5.82 -1.79 -3.27
C ALA A 87 5.76 -0.34 -3.79
N PHE A 88 5.06 -0.11 -4.91
CA PHE A 88 4.92 1.23 -5.45
C PHE A 88 3.76 1.35 -6.45
N TRP A 89 3.17 2.55 -6.51
CA TRP A 89 2.33 3.00 -7.62
C TRP A 89 3.17 3.46 -8.81
N GLN A 90 2.76 3.07 -10.02
CA GLN A 90 3.34 3.58 -11.25
C GLN A 90 2.26 4.09 -12.21
N ASP A 91 2.32 5.40 -12.48
CA ASP A 91 1.32 6.08 -13.30
C ASP A 91 1.32 5.64 -14.76
N SER A 92 2.50 5.39 -15.34
CA SER A 92 2.65 5.07 -16.77
C SER A 92 2.04 3.73 -17.19
N CYS A 93 1.83 2.82 -16.26
CA CYS A 93 1.11 1.56 -16.47
C CYS A 93 -0.27 1.53 -15.80
N PHE A 94 -0.63 2.60 -15.07
CA PHE A 94 -1.79 2.66 -14.17
C PHE A 94 -1.87 1.42 -13.27
N CYS A 95 -0.77 1.15 -12.55
CA CYS A 95 -0.60 -0.10 -11.83
C CYS A 95 0.07 0.06 -10.46
N MET A 96 -0.40 -0.73 -9.50
CA MET A 96 0.28 -0.96 -8.22
C MET A 96 1.17 -2.19 -8.38
N ILE A 97 2.38 -2.11 -7.86
CA ILE A 97 3.43 -3.11 -8.04
C ILE A 97 3.92 -3.54 -6.65
N PHE A 98 4.01 -4.84 -6.44
CA PHE A 98 4.34 -5.43 -5.16
C PHE A 98 5.47 -6.45 -5.33
N GLY A 99 6.55 -6.27 -4.59
CA GLY A 99 7.63 -7.24 -4.46
C GLY A 99 7.33 -8.30 -3.40
N ASP A 100 8.05 -9.41 -3.47
CA ASP A 100 7.87 -10.55 -2.56
C ASP A 100 8.68 -10.42 -1.25
N GLY A 101 9.44 -9.33 -1.09
CA GLY A 101 10.37 -9.19 0.04
C GLY A 101 11.55 -10.16 -0.06
N ASP A 102 12.51 -10.02 0.83
CA ASP A 102 13.77 -10.76 0.82
C ASP A 102 13.80 -11.96 1.78
N SER A 103 12.67 -12.24 2.45
CA SER A 103 12.48 -13.25 3.48
C SER A 103 13.40 -13.11 4.69
N SER A 104 13.98 -11.94 4.92
CA SER A 104 14.82 -11.64 6.10
C SER A 104 14.39 -10.37 6.82
N SER A 105 14.13 -9.31 6.06
CA SER A 105 13.60 -8.05 6.54
C SER A 105 12.11 -7.95 6.24
N PHE A 106 11.70 -8.36 5.04
CA PHE A 106 10.32 -8.24 4.58
C PHE A 106 9.75 -9.57 4.10
N MET A 107 8.48 -9.77 4.43
CA MET A 107 7.56 -10.71 3.77
C MET A 107 7.05 -10.09 2.45
N PRO A 108 6.23 -10.79 1.65
CA PRO A 108 5.58 -10.16 0.49
C PRO A 108 4.91 -8.84 0.90
N LEU A 109 5.18 -7.76 0.16
CA LEU A 109 4.81 -6.40 0.55
C LEU A 109 3.34 -6.09 0.19
N MET A 110 2.44 -7.01 0.54
CA MET A 110 1.01 -6.92 0.30
C MET A 110 0.27 -7.04 1.63
N SER A 111 -0.12 -5.89 2.18
CA SER A 111 -1.04 -5.78 3.33
C SER A 111 -2.14 -4.78 3.00
N VAL A 112 -3.18 -4.70 3.83
CA VAL A 112 -4.33 -3.84 3.53
C VAL A 112 -3.93 -2.37 3.50
N ASP A 113 -3.13 -1.93 4.46
CA ASP A 113 -2.59 -0.58 4.53
C ASP A 113 -1.63 -0.27 3.38
N VAL A 114 -0.74 -1.19 2.99
CA VAL A 114 0.19 -1.03 1.86
C VAL A 114 -0.58 -0.94 0.54
N ALA A 115 -1.58 -1.79 0.31
CA ALA A 115 -2.44 -1.67 -0.88
C ALA A 115 -3.20 -0.33 -0.89
N GLY A 116 -3.70 0.10 0.27
CA GLY A 116 -4.31 1.41 0.48
C GLY A 116 -3.37 2.56 0.18
N HIS A 117 -2.13 2.48 0.66
CA HIS A 117 -1.05 3.42 0.44
C HIS A 117 -0.72 3.55 -1.06
N GLU A 118 -0.49 2.43 -1.75
CA GLU A 118 -0.15 2.47 -3.17
C GLU A 118 -1.30 2.98 -4.05
N MET A 119 -2.53 2.55 -3.80
CA MET A 119 -3.67 3.08 -4.54
C MET A 119 -3.88 4.58 -4.27
N THR A 120 -3.53 5.06 -3.07
CA THR A 120 -3.62 6.47 -2.68
C THR A 120 -2.57 7.32 -3.39
N HIS A 121 -1.36 6.83 -3.67
CA HIS A 121 -0.43 7.53 -4.55
C HIS A 121 -1.05 7.82 -5.93
N GLY A 122 -1.79 6.85 -6.48
CA GLY A 122 -2.56 7.04 -7.70
C GLY A 122 -3.63 8.15 -7.56
N VAL A 123 -4.37 8.14 -6.45
CA VAL A 123 -5.38 9.18 -6.16
C VAL A 123 -4.73 10.56 -6.06
N THR A 124 -3.62 10.68 -5.34
CA THR A 124 -2.83 11.91 -5.21
C THR A 124 -2.35 12.40 -6.57
N ASN A 125 -1.89 11.49 -7.43
CA ASN A 125 -1.48 11.82 -8.80
C ASN A 125 -2.65 12.35 -9.65
N ARG A 126 -3.87 11.83 -9.46
CA ARG A 126 -5.09 12.29 -10.17
C ARG A 126 -5.75 13.52 -9.55
N THR A 127 -5.23 14.04 -8.44
CA THR A 127 -5.84 15.14 -7.69
C THR A 127 -4.83 16.25 -7.41
N ALA A 128 -4.21 16.26 -6.23
CA ALA A 128 -3.30 17.32 -5.77
C ALA A 128 -1.99 17.36 -6.57
N ARG A 129 -1.61 16.26 -7.23
CA ARG A 129 -0.38 16.15 -8.06
C ARG A 129 0.87 16.57 -7.29
N LEU A 130 0.93 16.19 -6.02
CA LEU A 130 2.07 16.47 -5.15
C LEU A 130 3.34 15.91 -5.77
N VAL A 131 4.27 16.80 -6.12
CA VAL A 131 5.60 16.43 -6.62
C VAL A 131 6.28 15.58 -5.56
N TYR A 132 6.82 14.45 -5.96
CA TYR A 132 7.44 13.47 -5.09
C TYR A 132 8.87 13.89 -4.69
N SER A 133 8.99 15.06 -4.05
CA SER A 133 10.25 15.65 -3.61
C SER A 133 10.04 16.62 -2.46
N GLY A 134 10.99 16.65 -1.52
CA GLY A 134 10.96 17.52 -0.35
C GLY A 134 9.64 17.45 0.42
N LYS A 135 9.16 18.59 0.89
CA LYS A 135 7.92 18.69 1.69
C LYS A 135 6.66 18.26 0.92
N SER A 136 6.63 18.50 -0.40
CA SER A 136 5.53 18.03 -1.24
C SER A 136 5.49 16.50 -1.31
N GLY A 137 6.66 15.86 -1.41
CA GLY A 137 6.76 14.40 -1.37
C GLY A 137 6.41 13.85 0.02
N GLY A 138 6.84 14.51 1.09
CA GLY A 138 6.44 14.12 2.45
C GLY A 138 4.93 14.19 2.68
N LEU A 139 4.23 15.17 2.10
CA LEU A 139 2.77 15.21 2.11
C LEU A 139 2.15 14.11 1.23
N ASN A 140 2.79 13.75 0.12
CA ASN A 140 2.34 12.65 -0.74
C ASN A 140 2.39 11.32 0.03
N GLU A 141 3.53 11.02 0.65
CA GLU A 141 3.74 9.87 1.54
C GLU A 141 2.77 9.84 2.71
N ALA A 142 2.65 10.95 3.45
CA ALA A 142 1.75 10.99 4.60
C ALA A 142 0.28 10.81 4.21
N THR A 143 -0.13 11.37 3.07
CA THR A 143 -1.50 11.15 2.56
C THR A 143 -1.73 9.68 2.26
N SER A 144 -0.76 8.99 1.67
CA SER A 144 -0.84 7.55 1.42
C SER A 144 -0.88 6.73 2.70
N ASP A 145 -0.07 7.05 3.72
CA ASP A 145 -0.11 6.40 5.04
C ASP A 145 -1.45 6.59 5.74
N ILE A 146 -1.93 7.83 5.82
CA ILE A 146 -3.22 8.17 6.45
C ILE A 146 -4.35 7.39 5.81
N MET A 147 -4.41 7.38 4.47
CA MET A 147 -5.50 6.67 3.77
C MET A 147 -5.33 5.15 3.87
N GLY A 148 -4.10 4.63 3.86
CA GLY A 148 -3.81 3.21 4.14
C GLY A 148 -4.36 2.76 5.49
N ALA A 149 -4.01 3.47 6.57
CA ALA A 149 -4.51 3.20 7.91
C ALA A 149 -6.05 3.30 8.00
N MET A 150 -6.65 4.26 7.28
CA MET A 150 -8.11 4.42 7.25
C MET A 150 -8.82 3.32 6.44
N VAL A 151 -8.18 2.77 5.41
CA VAL A 151 -8.69 1.58 4.71
C VAL A 151 -8.69 0.38 5.64
N GLU A 152 -7.61 0.17 6.39
CA GLU A 152 -7.52 -0.93 7.37
C GLU A 152 -8.58 -0.78 8.47
N CYS A 153 -8.72 0.41 9.04
CA CYS A 153 -9.80 0.74 9.98
C CYS A 153 -11.18 0.48 9.40
N SER A 154 -11.42 0.89 8.15
CA SER A 154 -12.72 0.72 7.47
C SER A 154 -13.01 -0.73 7.10
N ALA A 155 -11.99 -1.57 6.91
CA ALA A 155 -12.18 -2.97 6.55
C ALA A 155 -12.80 -3.78 7.70
N ALA A 156 -12.65 -3.31 8.95
CA ALA A 156 -13.16 -3.97 10.16
C ALA A 156 -12.80 -5.47 10.21
N ASN A 157 -11.62 -5.82 9.70
CA ASN A 157 -11.14 -7.20 9.65
C ASN A 157 -10.62 -7.60 11.03
N SER A 158 -11.24 -8.59 11.67
CA SER A 158 -10.79 -9.03 12.99
C SER A 158 -9.39 -9.67 12.99
N ALA A 159 -8.91 -10.17 11.84
CA ALA A 159 -7.57 -10.74 11.71
C ALA A 159 -6.47 -9.66 11.55
N GLU A 160 -6.86 -8.47 11.11
CA GLU A 160 -6.01 -7.29 10.91
C GLU A 160 -6.79 -6.05 11.34
N PRO A 161 -6.94 -5.85 12.66
CA PRO A 161 -7.67 -4.71 13.18
C PRO A 161 -6.94 -3.41 12.84
N GLY A 162 -7.70 -2.43 12.35
CA GLY A 162 -7.20 -1.10 12.04
C GLY A 162 -6.36 -0.50 13.16
N ASN A 163 -5.17 -0.02 12.80
CA ASN A 163 -4.22 0.54 13.73
C ASN A 163 -3.45 1.74 13.11
N TYR A 164 -2.48 2.29 13.85
CA TYR A 164 -1.69 3.47 13.45
C TYR A 164 -0.22 3.12 13.17
N LEU A 165 0.05 1.84 12.92
CA LEU A 165 1.29 1.33 12.36
C LEU A 165 1.12 1.27 10.85
N ILE A 166 2.24 1.44 10.13
CA ILE A 166 2.26 1.27 8.68
C ILE A 166 3.24 0.15 8.35
N GLY A 167 2.78 -0.83 7.58
CA GLY A 167 3.54 -1.97 7.08
C GLY A 167 3.90 -2.99 8.16
N GLU A 168 3.21 -3.05 9.30
CA GLU A 168 3.50 -4.00 10.38
C GLU A 168 3.34 -5.45 9.95
N LYS A 169 2.41 -5.73 9.02
CA LYS A 169 2.17 -7.09 8.48
C LYS A 169 3.25 -7.58 7.53
N ILE A 170 4.02 -6.67 6.95
CA ILE A 170 5.06 -7.02 5.98
C ILE A 170 6.45 -7.13 6.62
N ILE A 171 6.59 -6.77 7.91
CA ILE A 171 7.83 -6.96 8.66
C ILE A 171 8.03 -8.45 9.00
N HIS A 172 9.17 -9.00 8.58
CA HIS A 172 9.56 -10.37 8.91
C HIS A 172 9.75 -10.53 10.45
N ASN A 173 9.35 -11.68 11.01
CA ASN A 173 9.44 -11.99 12.45
C ASN A 173 8.73 -10.99 13.40
N ASN A 174 7.66 -10.32 12.96
CA ASN A 174 6.89 -9.38 13.79
C ASN A 174 5.75 -10.05 14.58
N SER A 175 6.03 -11.13 15.30
CA SER A 175 4.98 -11.93 15.98
C SER A 175 4.25 -11.20 17.11
N THR A 176 4.88 -10.16 17.69
CA THR A 176 4.26 -9.30 18.71
C THR A 176 3.37 -8.21 18.11
N GLY A 177 3.47 -7.96 16.80
CA GLY A 177 2.75 -6.88 16.11
C GLY A 177 3.17 -5.48 16.57
N THR A 178 4.36 -5.33 17.13
CA THR A 178 4.86 -4.05 17.66
C THR A 178 5.85 -3.35 16.74
N LEU A 179 6.37 -4.05 15.73
CA LEU A 179 7.27 -3.47 14.73
C LEU A 179 6.48 -2.97 13.53
N ALA A 180 6.92 -1.88 12.92
CA ALA A 180 6.34 -1.30 11.73
C ALA A 180 7.39 -0.57 10.91
N LEU A 181 7.09 -0.29 9.64
CA LEU A 181 7.90 0.62 8.84
C LEU A 181 7.84 2.05 9.40
N ARG A 182 6.63 2.48 9.78
CA ARG A 182 6.37 3.82 10.32
C ARG A 182 5.32 3.75 11.43
N TYR A 183 5.40 4.68 12.36
CA TYR A 183 4.53 4.76 13.54
C TYR A 183 3.83 6.11 13.55
N MET A 184 2.54 6.17 13.20
CA MET A 184 1.86 7.47 13.09
C MET A 184 1.74 8.17 14.45
N PHE A 185 1.61 7.42 15.55
CA PHE A 185 1.48 7.99 16.90
C PHE A 185 2.79 8.53 17.49
N LYS A 186 3.94 8.07 16.97
CA LYS A 186 5.27 8.53 17.38
C LYS A 186 6.29 8.21 16.27
N PRO A 187 6.36 9.03 15.20
CA PRO A 187 7.20 8.77 14.04
C PRO A 187 8.65 8.43 14.39
N SER A 188 9.23 9.10 15.39
CA SER A 188 10.62 8.91 15.83
C SER A 188 10.97 7.49 16.29
N LEU A 189 9.99 6.60 16.47
CA LEU A 189 10.22 5.18 16.74
C LEU A 189 10.87 4.43 15.56
N ASP A 190 10.77 4.94 14.33
CA ASP A 190 11.50 4.37 13.19
C ASP A 190 12.99 4.78 13.16
N GLY A 191 13.39 5.74 14.01
CA GLY A 191 14.75 6.24 14.16
C GLY A 191 15.11 7.46 13.31
N ASP A 192 14.31 7.80 12.29
CA ASP A 192 14.64 8.82 11.28
C ASP A 192 13.54 9.89 11.11
N SER A 193 12.27 9.54 11.33
CA SER A 193 11.13 10.42 11.13
C SER A 193 10.95 11.41 12.29
N PRO A 194 10.76 12.71 12.02
CA PRO A 194 10.51 13.69 13.05
C PRO A 194 9.04 13.70 13.49
N ASP A 195 8.81 13.81 14.80
CA ASP A 195 7.47 13.92 15.39
C ASP A 195 6.82 15.29 15.14
N CYS A 196 7.61 16.32 14.85
CA CYS A 196 7.19 17.72 14.79
C CYS A 196 7.81 18.44 13.59
N TYR A 197 7.15 19.51 13.13
CA TYR A 197 7.67 20.34 12.06
C TYR A 197 9.00 21.03 12.46
N SER A 198 9.94 21.07 11.51
CA SER A 198 11.10 21.96 11.58
C SER A 198 11.38 22.59 10.22
N SER A 199 12.10 23.71 10.20
CA SER A 199 12.50 24.35 8.94
C SER A 199 13.41 23.47 8.08
N ASN A 200 14.17 22.57 8.71
CA ASN A 200 15.23 21.77 8.10
C ASN A 200 14.73 20.45 7.48
N LEU A 201 13.43 20.16 7.53
CA LEU A 201 12.85 18.93 6.96
C LEU A 201 13.15 18.72 5.47
N GLY A 202 13.36 19.79 4.72
CA GLY A 202 13.47 19.73 3.26
C GLY A 202 14.60 18.86 2.71
N SER A 203 15.60 18.51 3.54
CA SER A 203 16.73 17.66 3.15
C SER A 203 16.55 16.18 3.47
N LEU A 204 15.50 15.80 4.20
CA LEU A 204 15.24 14.41 4.54
C LEU A 204 14.58 13.65 3.37
N ASN A 205 14.61 12.33 3.44
CA ASN A 205 13.82 11.49 2.55
C ASN A 205 12.31 11.79 2.77
N VAL A 206 11.52 11.78 1.70
CA VAL A 206 10.07 12.03 1.74
C VAL A 206 9.35 11.10 2.73
N HIS A 207 9.78 9.84 2.84
CA HIS A 207 9.23 8.86 3.79
C HIS A 207 9.50 9.21 5.25
N TYR A 208 10.52 10.03 5.53
CA TYR A 208 10.80 10.52 6.88
C TYR A 208 10.05 11.83 7.13
N ILE A 209 9.99 12.71 6.13
CA ILE A 209 9.24 13.98 6.22
C ILE A 209 7.76 13.72 6.54
N SER A 210 7.20 12.62 6.04
CA SER A 210 5.79 12.23 6.26
C SER A 210 5.43 12.07 7.73
N GLY A 211 6.40 11.73 8.60
CA GLY A 211 6.20 11.56 10.05
C GLY A 211 5.43 12.72 10.69
N VAL A 212 5.75 13.97 10.31
CA VAL A 212 5.08 15.16 10.85
C VAL A 212 3.57 15.17 10.56
N ALA A 213 3.19 14.81 9.33
CA ALA A 213 1.78 14.80 8.92
C ALA A 213 1.06 13.54 9.41
N ASN A 214 1.75 12.41 9.51
CA ASN A 214 1.23 11.20 10.15
C ASN A 214 0.88 11.44 11.62
N HIS A 215 1.79 12.09 12.37
CA HIS A 215 1.57 12.43 13.76
C HIS A 215 0.50 13.49 13.96
N PHE A 216 0.47 14.51 13.09
CA PHE A 216 -0.65 15.45 13.05
C PHE A 216 -2.00 14.73 12.90
N TYR A 217 -2.10 13.78 11.97
CA TYR A 217 -3.35 13.05 11.75
C TYR A 217 -3.74 12.19 12.96
N TYR A 218 -2.78 11.48 13.55
CA TYR A 218 -3.03 10.71 14.77
C TYR A 218 -3.59 11.56 15.92
N LEU A 219 -3.08 12.78 16.10
CA LEU A 219 -3.56 13.72 17.13
C LEU A 219 -4.93 14.33 16.81
N LEU A 220 -5.32 14.35 15.54
CA LEU A 220 -6.59 14.91 15.08
C LEU A 220 -7.77 13.93 15.24
N ALA A 221 -7.51 12.63 15.07
CA ALA A 221 -8.51 11.55 15.05
C ALA A 221 -9.06 11.21 16.44
#